data_AF-A0A1X1YYI5-F1
#
_entry.id   AF-A0A1X1YYI5-F1
#
_cell.length_a   1.000
_cell.length_b   1.000
_cell.length_c   1.000
_cell.angle_alpha   90.00
_cell.angle_beta   90.00
_cell.angle_gamma   90.00
#
_symmetry.space_group_name_H-M   'P 1'
#
loop_
_entity.id
_entity.type
_entity.pdbx_description
1 polymer ?
#
loop_
_entity_poly.entity_id
_entity_poly.type
_entity_poly.pdbx_seq_one_letter_code
_entity_poly.pdbx_strand_id
1 'polypeptide(L)'
;MTALFDPDVDIRDREDREAEDREALRREARQQARRRARQRRDKLASRVDVLDELRVGQAERLAKAPTIADVAAFFGISTGSLVTILRWHRDEFLEDGWVAANRSGDDLWTDQAVVRAALLLDGVKSAVAAEIRYLLDVEGLPVAFSSRGYRIKQCESVFERAMAVVGDVHGESSPVAVWRELQHMPRYELQALAVALAALVPDDIPGLGEYLRELAGASDSIAAGLALLIPQRSPLFTRRRAAGRDRPCAQPGGVEVYAQR
;
A
#
# COMPACT_ATOMS: atom_id res chain seq x y z
N MET A 1 -9.21 66.45 27.05
CA MET A 1 -8.20 65.70 26.28
C MET A 1 -8.45 64.23 26.52
N THR A 2 -9.34 63.62 25.73
CA THR A 2 -9.63 62.19 25.78
C THR A 2 -8.83 61.57 24.64
N ALA A 3 -7.82 60.77 24.98
CA ALA A 3 -7.06 60.01 24.00
C ALA A 3 -8.04 59.07 23.27
N LEU A 4 -8.18 59.25 21.96
CA LEU A 4 -8.81 58.26 21.09
C LEU A 4 -7.89 57.04 21.08
N PHE A 5 -8.21 56.06 21.92
CA PHE A 5 -7.72 54.70 21.73
C PHE A 5 -8.43 54.16 20.50
N ASP A 6 -7.64 53.93 19.44
CA ASP A 6 -8.10 53.33 18.20
C ASP A 6 -8.33 51.81 18.44
N PRO A 7 -9.59 51.35 18.58
CA PRO A 7 -9.88 49.97 18.98
C PRO A 7 -9.46 48.94 17.92
N ASP A 8 -9.31 49.37 16.66
CA ASP A 8 -8.96 48.50 15.54
C ASP A 8 -7.49 48.08 15.52
N VAL A 9 -6.60 48.83 16.19
CA VAL A 9 -5.18 48.48 16.32
C VAL A 9 -4.98 47.37 17.36
N ASP A 10 -5.71 47.45 18.48
CA ASP A 10 -5.60 46.48 19.60
C ASP A 10 -6.22 45.11 19.25
N ILE A 11 -7.23 45.09 18.38
CA ILE A 11 -7.85 43.84 17.88
C ILE A 11 -6.89 43.10 16.94
N ARG A 12 -6.24 43.80 16.01
CA ARG A 12 -5.27 43.18 15.07
C ARG A 12 -4.03 42.66 15.80
N ASP A 13 -3.49 43.43 16.73
CA ASP A 13 -2.33 43.00 17.54
C ASP A 13 -2.65 41.77 18.41
N ARG A 14 -3.92 41.58 18.80
CA ARG A 14 -4.37 40.40 19.54
C ARG A 14 -4.54 39.18 18.64
N GLU A 15 -5.13 39.35 17.45
CA GLU A 15 -5.28 38.27 16.48
C GLU A 15 -3.93 37.74 15.98
N ASP A 16 -2.96 38.64 15.78
CA ASP A 16 -1.58 38.29 15.39
C ASP A 16 -0.86 37.53 16.51
N ARG A 17 -0.98 37.98 17.77
CA ARG A 17 -0.44 37.24 18.93
C ARG A 17 -1.07 35.86 19.09
N GLU A 18 -2.40 35.75 18.93
CA GLU A 18 -3.10 34.47 18.98
C GLU A 18 -2.74 33.54 17.79
N ALA A 19 -2.34 34.09 16.64
CA ALA A 19 -1.81 33.33 15.52
C ALA A 19 -0.37 32.84 15.79
N GLU A 20 0.50 33.70 16.33
CA GLU A 20 1.86 33.36 16.75
C GLU A 20 1.88 32.27 17.83
N ASP A 21 1.01 32.37 18.83
CA ASP A 21 0.87 31.35 19.89
C ASP A 21 0.39 30.00 19.32
N ARG A 22 -0.57 30.02 18.39
CA ARG A 22 -1.02 28.80 17.68
C ARG A 22 0.10 28.19 16.85
N GLU A 23 0.93 29.01 16.20
CA GLU A 23 2.11 28.52 15.48
C GLU A 23 3.17 27.96 16.42
N ALA A 24 3.44 28.60 17.55
CA ALA A 24 4.37 28.13 18.57
C ALA A 24 3.93 26.76 19.12
N LEU A 25 2.66 26.62 19.52
CA LEU A 25 2.08 25.36 19.95
C LEU A 25 2.18 24.27 18.87
N ARG A 26 1.93 24.61 17.59
CA ARG A 26 2.10 23.67 16.47
C ARG A 26 3.56 23.25 16.30
N ARG A 27 4.52 24.16 16.47
CA ARG A 27 5.97 23.87 16.39
C ARG A 27 6.39 22.96 17.54
N GLU A 28 5.98 23.25 18.76
CA GLU A 28 6.25 22.43 19.94
C GLU A 28 5.65 21.03 19.81
N ALA A 29 4.39 20.92 19.40
CA ALA A 29 3.73 19.64 19.16
C ALA A 29 4.46 18.82 18.09
N ARG A 30 4.90 19.45 16.99
CA ARG A 30 5.71 18.81 15.94
C ARG A 30 7.06 18.34 16.47
N GLN A 31 7.74 19.14 17.30
CA GLN A 31 9.01 18.76 17.91
C GLN A 31 8.83 17.59 18.87
N GLN A 32 7.78 17.61 19.70
CA GLN A 32 7.50 16.52 20.64
C GLN A 32 7.14 15.23 19.90
N ALA A 33 6.34 15.32 18.82
CA ALA A 33 6.03 14.18 17.96
C ALA A 33 7.31 13.59 17.33
N ARG A 34 8.22 14.44 16.83
CA ARG A 34 9.52 14.01 16.29
C ARG A 34 10.37 13.30 17.34
N ARG A 35 10.44 13.83 18.57
CA ARG A 35 11.17 13.20 19.68
C ARG A 35 10.59 11.83 20.03
N ARG A 36 9.27 11.72 20.15
CA ARG A 36 8.60 10.43 20.41
C ARG A 36 8.84 9.42 19.28
N ALA A 37 8.77 9.87 18.03
CA ALA A 37 9.07 9.03 16.88
C ALA A 37 10.52 8.53 16.90
N ARG A 38 11.48 9.40 17.23
CA ARG A 38 12.89 9.01 17.40
C ARG A 38 13.08 8.00 18.52
N GLN A 39 12.55 8.25 19.71
CA GLN A 39 12.63 7.31 20.84
C GLN A 39 12.03 5.93 20.51
N ARG A 40 10.91 5.91 19.76
CA ARG A 40 10.32 4.67 19.26
C ARG A 40 11.28 3.95 18.31
N ARG A 41 11.90 4.67 17.37
CA ARG A 41 12.91 4.09 16.46
C ARG A 41 14.11 3.56 17.22
N ASP A 42 14.64 4.29 18.20
CA ASP A 42 15.80 3.84 18.99
C ASP A 42 15.52 2.51 19.69
N LYS A 43 14.33 2.35 20.28
CA LYS A 43 13.91 1.09 20.90
C LYS A 43 13.75 -0.06 19.89
N LEU A 44 13.32 0.24 18.66
CA LEU A 44 13.10 -0.78 17.64
C LEU A 44 14.39 -1.15 16.92
N ALA A 45 15.28 -0.20 16.70
CA ALA A 45 16.56 -0.42 16.02
C ALA A 45 17.44 -1.42 16.78
N SER A 46 17.37 -1.44 18.12
CA SER A 46 18.13 -2.39 18.94
C SER A 46 17.66 -3.85 18.82
N ARG A 47 16.49 -4.12 18.23
CA ARG A 47 15.99 -5.48 17.95
C ARG A 47 16.60 -5.99 16.64
N VAL A 48 17.89 -6.32 16.68
CA VAL A 48 18.65 -6.79 15.51
C VAL A 48 18.39 -8.26 15.15
N ASP A 49 17.82 -9.02 16.10
CA ASP A 49 17.39 -10.42 15.94
C ASP A 49 16.39 -10.62 14.78
N VAL A 50 15.64 -9.57 14.42
CA VAL A 50 14.74 -9.61 13.26
C VAL A 50 15.44 -9.87 11.93
N LEU A 51 16.76 -9.62 11.84
CA LEU A 51 17.52 -9.94 10.63
C LEU A 51 17.70 -11.44 10.44
N ASP A 52 17.76 -12.21 11.54
CA ASP A 52 17.87 -13.68 11.50
C ASP A 52 16.54 -14.35 11.08
N GLU A 53 15.42 -13.65 11.26
CA GLU A 53 14.09 -14.11 10.85
C GLU A 53 13.80 -13.90 9.36
N LEU A 54 14.66 -13.16 8.65
CA LEU A 54 14.55 -13.00 7.19
C LEU A 54 14.78 -14.33 6.47
N ARG A 55 14.28 -14.44 5.23
CA ARG A 55 14.43 -15.68 4.46
C ARG A 55 15.90 -16.05 4.35
N VAL A 56 16.20 -17.34 4.51
CA VAL A 56 17.56 -17.91 4.41
C VAL A 56 18.30 -17.35 3.20
N GLY A 57 19.47 -16.76 3.43
CA GLY A 57 20.31 -16.12 2.40
C GLY A 57 20.03 -14.63 2.11
N GLN A 58 18.99 -14.00 2.68
CA GLN A 58 18.79 -12.55 2.57
C GLN A 58 19.76 -11.78 3.46
N ALA A 59 19.87 -12.17 4.74
CA ALA A 59 20.83 -11.58 5.68
C ALA A 59 22.29 -11.90 5.30
N GLU A 60 22.56 -13.06 4.69
CA GLU A 60 23.91 -13.43 4.20
C GLU A 60 24.47 -12.47 3.14
N ARG A 61 23.61 -11.68 2.48
CA ARG A 61 24.04 -10.61 1.55
C ARG A 61 24.73 -9.46 2.27
N LEU A 62 24.45 -9.28 3.56
CA LEU A 62 25.21 -8.40 4.42
C LEU A 62 26.46 -9.19 4.85
N ALA A 63 27.55 -8.98 4.12
CA ALA A 63 28.85 -9.48 4.55
C ALA A 63 29.20 -8.92 5.95
N LYS A 64 30.20 -9.51 6.63
CA LYS A 64 30.62 -9.09 7.99
C LYS A 64 30.96 -7.60 8.16
N ALA A 65 31.20 -6.88 7.06
CA ALA A 65 31.34 -5.43 7.02
C ALA A 65 30.72 -4.90 5.72
N PRO A 66 29.39 -4.67 5.67
CA PRO A 66 28.73 -4.29 4.45
C PRO A 66 29.00 -2.82 4.14
N THR A 67 29.32 -2.54 2.88
CA THR A 67 29.44 -1.17 2.37
C THR A 67 28.06 -0.54 2.18
N ILE A 68 27.99 0.77 1.98
CA ILE A 68 26.71 1.44 1.63
C ILE A 68 26.07 0.88 0.35
N ALA A 69 26.88 0.39 -0.59
CA ALA A 69 26.38 -0.24 -1.81
C ALA A 69 25.73 -1.60 -1.49
N ASP A 70 26.32 -2.37 -0.58
CA ASP A 70 25.77 -3.66 -0.14
C ASP A 70 24.45 -3.47 0.61
N VAL A 71 24.38 -2.48 1.50
CA VAL A 71 23.13 -2.15 2.22
C VAL A 71 22.05 -1.65 1.26
N ALA A 72 22.39 -0.81 0.27
CA ALA A 72 21.45 -0.38 -0.75
C ALA A 72 20.95 -1.56 -1.60
N ALA A 73 21.84 -2.48 -1.99
CA ALA A 73 21.50 -3.69 -2.71
C ALA A 73 20.63 -4.65 -1.89
N PHE A 74 20.91 -4.80 -0.59
CA PHE A 74 20.11 -5.56 0.36
C PHE A 74 18.66 -5.06 0.38
N PHE A 75 18.46 -3.73 0.45
CA PHE A 75 17.13 -3.12 0.39
C PHE A 75 16.52 -3.06 -1.01
N GLY A 76 17.29 -3.33 -2.07
CA GLY A 76 16.85 -3.19 -3.46
C GLY A 76 16.56 -1.75 -3.87
N ILE A 77 17.28 -0.78 -3.30
CA ILE A 77 17.12 0.66 -3.54
C ILE A 77 18.38 1.27 -4.14
N SER A 78 18.29 2.53 -4.59
CA SER A 78 19.47 3.26 -5.03
C SER A 78 20.34 3.71 -3.84
N THR A 79 21.66 3.71 -4.01
CA THR A 79 22.61 4.27 -3.02
C THR A 79 22.28 5.73 -2.69
N GLY A 80 21.81 6.51 -3.66
CA GLY A 80 21.41 7.91 -3.45
C GLY A 80 20.24 8.07 -2.46
N SER A 81 19.29 7.13 -2.46
CA SER A 81 18.20 7.10 -1.47
C SER A 81 18.73 6.88 -0.06
N LEU A 82 19.67 5.94 0.09
CA LEU A 82 20.29 5.64 1.38
C LEU A 82 21.17 6.80 1.88
N VAL A 83 21.97 7.41 1.01
CA VAL A 83 22.76 8.63 1.31
C VAL A 83 21.87 9.78 1.77
N THR A 84 20.70 9.93 1.14
CA THR A 84 19.74 10.97 1.54
C THR A 84 19.25 10.74 2.98
N ILE A 85 18.84 9.52 3.31
CA ILE A 85 18.38 9.16 4.66
C ILE A 85 19.49 9.35 5.69
N LEU A 86 20.71 8.88 5.40
CA LEU A 86 21.89 9.09 6.24
C LEU A 86 22.15 10.56 6.52
N ARG A 87 22.02 11.43 5.52
CA ARG A 87 22.24 12.87 5.69
C ARG A 87 21.20 13.50 6.63
N TRP A 88 19.94 13.09 6.54
CA TRP A 88 18.85 13.65 7.34
C TRP A 88 18.81 13.12 8.78
N HIS A 89 19.29 11.90 9.02
CA HIS A 89 19.23 11.21 10.31
C HIS A 89 20.63 10.80 10.82
N ARG A 90 21.66 11.57 10.45
CA ARG A 90 23.06 11.19 10.67
C ARG A 90 23.39 10.89 12.13
N ASP A 91 22.85 11.69 13.03
CA ASP A 91 22.97 11.53 14.48
C ASP A 91 22.46 10.17 14.95
N GLU A 92 21.28 9.78 14.47
CA GLU A 92 20.68 8.49 14.81
C GLU A 92 21.52 7.30 14.30
N PHE A 93 22.11 7.40 13.11
CA PHE A 93 22.98 6.35 12.58
C PHE A 93 24.33 6.25 13.30
N LEU A 94 24.93 7.39 13.67
CA LEU A 94 26.16 7.40 14.47
C LEU A 94 25.96 6.77 15.85
N GLU A 95 24.81 7.02 16.49
CA GLU A 95 24.43 6.40 17.77
C GLU A 95 24.29 4.87 17.66
N ASP A 96 23.83 4.38 16.51
CA ASP A 96 23.73 2.95 16.22
C ASP A 96 25.07 2.31 15.80
N GLY A 97 26.15 3.09 15.75
CA GLY A 97 27.49 2.60 15.43
C GLY A 97 27.84 2.59 13.94
N TRP A 98 27.06 3.23 13.07
CA TRP A 98 27.50 3.48 11.70
C TRP A 98 28.73 4.40 11.71
N VAL A 99 29.73 4.06 10.90
CA VAL A 99 30.94 4.89 10.74
C VAL A 99 31.13 5.20 9.26
N ALA A 100 31.20 6.50 8.95
CA ALA A 100 31.48 6.96 7.60
C ALA A 100 32.87 6.48 7.14
N ALA A 101 32.95 6.11 5.87
CA ALA A 101 34.16 5.87 5.13
C ALA A 101 35.14 7.02 5.32
N ASN A 102 36.34 6.72 5.82
CA ASN A 102 37.46 7.63 5.69
C ASN A 102 37.95 7.63 4.24
N ARG A 103 38.82 8.60 3.87
CA ARG A 103 39.30 8.83 2.48
C ARG A 103 39.84 7.61 1.72
N SER A 104 40.09 6.50 2.39
CA SER A 104 40.64 5.26 1.83
C SER A 104 39.97 3.98 2.38
N GLY A 105 38.81 4.07 3.02
CA GLY A 105 38.12 2.92 3.61
C GLY A 105 36.64 2.88 3.21
N ASP A 106 35.99 1.75 3.48
CA ASP A 106 34.55 1.58 3.27
C ASP A 106 33.76 2.08 4.48
N ASP A 107 32.49 2.42 4.26
CA ASP A 107 31.53 2.69 5.34
C ASP A 107 31.39 1.43 6.20
N LEU A 108 31.34 1.58 7.52
CA LEU A 108 31.02 0.48 8.43
C LEU A 108 29.55 0.56 8.84
N TRP A 109 28.81 -0.50 8.53
CA TRP A 109 27.40 -0.66 8.90
C TRP A 109 27.25 -1.74 9.96
N THR A 110 26.61 -1.39 11.08
CA THR A 110 26.17 -2.33 12.11
C THR A 110 24.77 -2.85 11.78
N ASP A 111 24.40 -4.00 12.33
CA ASP A 111 23.05 -4.55 12.21
C ASP A 111 21.99 -3.57 12.72
N GLN A 112 22.29 -2.88 13.82
CA GLN A 112 21.42 -1.84 14.38
C GLN A 112 21.19 -0.69 13.40
N ALA A 113 22.24 -0.20 12.73
CA ALA A 113 22.14 0.82 11.70
C ALA A 113 21.36 0.33 10.47
N VAL A 114 21.49 -0.95 10.10
CA VAL A 114 20.69 -1.56 9.02
C VAL A 114 19.20 -1.61 9.40
N VAL A 115 18.87 -2.03 10.61
CA VAL A 115 17.48 -2.01 11.11
C VAL A 115 16.93 -0.58 11.15
N ARG A 116 17.73 0.41 11.58
CA ARG A 116 17.32 1.81 11.54
C ARG A 116 17.05 2.29 10.10
N ALA A 117 17.87 1.90 9.14
CA ALA A 117 17.62 2.21 7.74
C ALA A 117 16.26 1.64 7.29
N ALA A 118 15.92 0.40 7.67
CA ALA A 118 14.62 -0.18 7.36
C ALA A 118 13.44 0.62 7.93
N LEU A 119 13.57 1.11 9.17
CA LEU A 119 12.56 1.95 9.83
C LEU A 119 12.39 3.34 9.18
N LEU A 120 13.44 3.86 8.56
CA LEU A 120 13.46 5.19 7.92
C LEU A 120 13.15 5.14 6.42
N LEU A 121 13.12 3.96 5.81
CA LEU A 121 12.75 3.74 4.40
C LEU A 121 11.23 3.77 4.14
N ASP A 122 10.45 4.34 5.07
CA ASP A 122 9.03 4.54 4.90
C ASP A 122 8.74 5.42 3.65
N GLY A 123 7.82 4.97 2.80
CA GLY A 123 7.53 5.58 1.49
C GLY A 123 8.45 5.19 0.32
N VAL A 124 9.58 4.51 0.55
CA VAL A 124 10.41 3.95 -0.53
C VAL A 124 10.02 2.49 -0.79
N LYS A 125 9.91 2.10 -2.06
CA LYS A 125 9.58 0.72 -2.47
C LYS A 125 10.73 -0.23 -2.15
N SER A 126 10.82 -0.71 -0.90
CA SER A 126 11.72 -1.78 -0.48
C SER A 126 10.93 -2.90 0.20
N ALA A 127 10.92 -4.09 -0.42
CA ALA A 127 10.25 -5.27 0.14
C ALA A 127 10.92 -5.73 1.44
N VAL A 128 12.25 -5.70 1.49
CA VAL A 128 13.02 -6.11 2.68
C VAL A 128 12.78 -5.13 3.85
N ALA A 129 12.75 -3.81 3.59
CA ALA A 129 12.43 -2.85 4.63
C ALA A 129 10.99 -3.00 5.15
N ALA A 130 10.04 -3.36 4.28
CA ALA A 130 8.66 -3.64 4.70
C ALA A 130 8.57 -4.92 5.55
N GLU A 131 9.32 -5.97 5.19
CA GLU A 131 9.41 -7.22 5.96
C GLU A 131 10.00 -6.98 7.35
N ILE A 132 11.11 -6.24 7.46
CA ILE A 132 11.69 -5.86 8.76
C ILE A 132 10.69 -5.04 9.60
N ARG A 133 10.00 -4.06 9.01
CA ARG A 133 8.97 -3.27 9.71
C ARG A 133 7.80 -4.13 10.20
N TYR A 134 7.40 -5.14 9.44
CA TYR A 134 6.38 -6.10 9.85
C TYR A 134 6.83 -6.95 11.03
N LEU A 135 8.05 -7.51 10.98
CA LEU A 135 8.63 -8.30 12.08
C LEU A 135 8.83 -7.47 13.38
N LEU A 136 8.98 -6.15 13.23
CA LEU A 136 9.05 -5.20 14.35
C LEU A 136 7.68 -4.71 14.84
N ASP A 137 6.57 -5.25 14.33
CA ASP A 137 5.19 -4.84 14.64
C ASP A 137 4.93 -3.34 14.37
N VAL A 138 5.59 -2.77 13.36
CA VAL A 138 5.44 -1.36 12.97
C VAL A 138 4.37 -1.20 11.90
N GLU A 139 4.28 -2.15 10.97
CA GLU A 139 3.38 -2.14 9.81
C GLU A 139 2.64 -3.45 9.63
N GLY A 140 1.58 -3.43 8.82
CA GLY A 140 0.84 -4.63 8.43
C GLY A 140 1.64 -5.53 7.48
N LEU A 141 1.07 -6.71 7.17
CA LEU A 141 1.70 -7.71 6.30
C LEU A 141 2.16 -7.08 4.97
N PRO A 142 3.44 -7.20 4.58
CA PRO A 142 3.95 -6.56 3.37
C PRO A 142 3.25 -7.08 2.11
N VAL A 143 2.77 -6.14 1.28
CA VAL A 143 2.16 -6.47 0.00
C VAL A 143 3.21 -6.35 -1.11
N ALA A 144 3.51 -7.46 -1.77
CA ALA A 144 4.45 -7.48 -2.89
C ALA A 144 3.70 -7.31 -4.23
N PHE A 145 4.08 -6.28 -4.99
CA PHE A 145 3.59 -6.06 -6.35
C PHE A 145 4.58 -6.63 -7.37
N SER A 146 4.08 -7.33 -8.38
CA SER A 146 4.93 -7.89 -9.43
C SER A 146 5.11 -6.90 -10.58
N SER A 147 6.36 -6.58 -10.90
CA SER A 147 6.75 -5.81 -12.11
C SER A 147 7.24 -6.70 -13.26
N ARG A 148 7.09 -8.03 -13.15
CA ARG A 148 7.58 -8.97 -14.17
C ARG A 148 6.79 -8.80 -15.48
N GLY A 149 7.50 -8.76 -16.61
CA GLY A 149 6.90 -8.50 -17.93
C GLY A 149 5.75 -9.43 -18.31
N TYR A 150 5.80 -10.72 -17.95
CA TYR A 150 4.68 -11.64 -18.22
C TYR A 150 3.40 -11.24 -17.45
N ARG A 151 3.55 -10.72 -16.23
CA ARG A 151 2.42 -10.29 -15.41
C ARG A 151 1.86 -8.97 -15.91
N ILE A 152 2.71 -8.09 -16.44
CA ILE A 152 2.27 -6.87 -17.14
C ILE A 152 1.41 -7.24 -18.36
N LYS A 153 1.89 -8.14 -19.23
CA LYS A 153 1.11 -8.63 -20.39
C LYS A 153 -0.20 -9.30 -19.98
N GLN A 154 -0.20 -10.04 -18.88
CA GLN A 154 -1.43 -10.62 -18.33
C GLN A 154 -2.41 -9.52 -17.89
N CYS A 155 -1.93 -8.46 -17.22
CA CYS A 155 -2.74 -7.32 -16.83
C CYS A 155 -3.26 -6.52 -18.05
N GLU A 156 -2.47 -6.35 -19.11
CA GLU A 156 -2.90 -5.73 -20.37
C GLU A 156 -4.08 -6.48 -20.98
N SER A 157 -3.99 -7.82 -21.09
CA SER A 157 -5.10 -8.63 -21.61
C SER A 157 -6.35 -8.56 -20.73
N VAL A 158 -6.19 -8.53 -19.40
CA VAL A 158 -7.31 -8.33 -18.46
C VAL A 158 -7.94 -6.95 -18.64
N PHE A 159 -7.13 -5.91 -18.88
CA PHE A 159 -7.58 -4.55 -19.11
C PHE A 159 -8.34 -4.40 -20.43
N GLU A 160 -7.81 -4.93 -21.53
CA GLU A 160 -8.51 -4.95 -22.83
C GLU A 160 -9.87 -5.64 -22.71
N ARG A 161 -9.93 -6.75 -21.97
CA ARG A 161 -11.18 -7.46 -21.72
C ARG A 161 -12.14 -6.66 -20.83
N ALA A 162 -11.63 -5.93 -19.84
CA ALA A 162 -12.44 -5.03 -19.03
C ALA A 162 -13.04 -3.90 -19.89
N MET A 163 -12.26 -3.30 -20.79
CA MET A 163 -12.74 -2.30 -21.74
C MET A 163 -13.80 -2.85 -22.70
N ALA A 164 -13.65 -4.09 -23.18
CA ALA A 164 -14.67 -4.74 -23.99
C ALA A 164 -15.99 -4.92 -23.21
N VAL A 165 -15.92 -5.35 -21.96
CA VAL A 165 -17.10 -5.49 -21.09
C VAL A 165 -17.77 -4.13 -20.82
N VAL A 166 -16.99 -3.07 -20.58
CA VAL A 166 -17.51 -1.70 -20.45
C VAL A 166 -18.23 -1.28 -21.74
N GLY A 167 -17.61 -1.54 -22.90
CA GLY A 167 -18.23 -1.29 -24.22
C GLY A 167 -19.53 -2.07 -24.43
N ASP A 168 -19.59 -3.33 -24.00
CA ASP A 168 -20.79 -4.16 -24.12
C ASP A 168 -21.93 -3.74 -23.18
N VAL A 169 -21.60 -3.18 -22.01
CA VAL A 169 -22.60 -2.68 -21.05
C VAL A 169 -23.14 -1.31 -21.46
N HIS A 170 -22.31 -0.45 -22.05
CA HIS A 170 -22.73 0.88 -22.51
C HIS A 170 -23.17 0.94 -23.99
N GLY A 171 -22.93 -0.11 -24.77
CA GLY A 171 -23.26 -0.21 -26.19
C GLY A 171 -24.60 -0.91 -26.48
N GLU A 172 -24.79 -1.32 -27.74
CA GLU A 172 -25.99 -2.04 -28.20
C GLU A 172 -25.99 -3.54 -27.83
N SER A 173 -24.94 -4.03 -27.18
CA SER A 173 -24.77 -5.44 -26.81
C SER A 173 -25.74 -5.86 -25.69
N SER A 174 -26.16 -7.12 -25.67
CA SER A 174 -27.07 -7.64 -24.64
C SER A 174 -26.33 -7.87 -23.31
N PRO A 175 -26.72 -7.23 -22.20
CA PRO A 175 -26.13 -7.47 -20.88
C PRO A 175 -26.19 -8.95 -20.47
N VAL A 176 -27.16 -9.70 -20.98
CA VAL A 176 -27.33 -11.14 -20.75
C VAL A 176 -26.18 -11.96 -21.34
N ALA A 177 -25.60 -11.53 -22.48
CA ALA A 177 -24.47 -12.21 -23.10
C ALA A 177 -23.20 -12.09 -22.23
N VAL A 178 -22.92 -10.87 -21.74
CA VAL A 178 -21.82 -10.59 -20.81
C VAL A 178 -21.90 -11.49 -19.57
N TRP A 179 -23.09 -11.59 -18.96
CA TRP A 179 -23.29 -12.43 -17.78
C TRP A 179 -23.08 -13.92 -18.05
N ARG A 180 -23.40 -14.43 -19.24
CA ARG A 180 -23.11 -15.83 -19.60
C ARG A 180 -21.62 -16.09 -19.70
N GLU A 181 -20.86 -15.16 -20.25
CA GLU A 181 -19.40 -15.30 -20.33
C GLU A 181 -18.75 -15.29 -18.94
N LEU A 182 -19.17 -14.36 -18.08
CA LEU A 182 -18.66 -14.28 -16.70
C LEU A 182 -18.97 -15.55 -15.88
N GLN A 183 -20.11 -16.19 -16.11
CA GLN A 183 -20.48 -17.45 -15.44
C GLN A 183 -19.55 -18.62 -15.78
N HIS A 184 -18.88 -18.58 -16.94
CA HIS A 184 -17.95 -19.61 -17.39
C HIS A 184 -16.49 -19.28 -17.07
N MET A 185 -16.22 -18.10 -16.49
CA MET A 185 -14.87 -17.63 -16.20
C MET A 185 -14.29 -18.30 -14.93
N PRO A 186 -13.01 -18.73 -14.95
CA PRO A 186 -12.32 -19.20 -13.76
C PRO A 186 -12.30 -18.16 -12.64
N ARG A 187 -12.36 -18.61 -11.38
CA ARG A 187 -12.47 -17.71 -10.21
C ARG A 187 -11.37 -16.65 -10.15
N TYR A 188 -10.12 -17.02 -10.43
CA TYR A 188 -8.99 -16.09 -10.37
C TYR A 188 -9.07 -15.02 -11.47
N GLU A 189 -9.49 -15.41 -12.68
CA GLU A 189 -9.67 -14.50 -13.80
C GLU A 189 -10.84 -13.54 -13.54
N LEU A 190 -11.95 -14.04 -12.97
CA LEU A 190 -13.09 -13.22 -12.59
C LEU A 190 -12.72 -12.18 -11.51
N GLN A 191 -11.90 -12.57 -10.53
CA GLN A 191 -11.38 -11.65 -9.52
C GLN A 191 -10.48 -10.57 -10.14
N ALA A 192 -9.58 -10.95 -11.05
CA ALA A 192 -8.72 -10.00 -11.76
C ALA A 192 -9.54 -9.01 -12.62
N LEU A 193 -10.55 -9.51 -13.34
CA LEU A 193 -11.44 -8.71 -14.15
C LEU A 193 -12.27 -7.74 -13.29
N ALA A 194 -12.78 -8.19 -12.13
CA ALA A 194 -13.51 -7.33 -11.21
C ALA A 194 -12.64 -6.18 -10.66
N VAL A 195 -11.38 -6.46 -10.31
CA VAL A 195 -10.43 -5.42 -9.88
C VAL A 195 -10.13 -4.44 -11.02
N ALA A 196 -9.93 -4.94 -12.25
CA ALA A 196 -9.69 -4.08 -13.41
C ALA A 196 -10.90 -3.18 -13.74
N LEU A 197 -12.11 -3.73 -13.71
CA LEU A 197 -13.35 -2.96 -13.89
C LEU A 197 -13.52 -1.91 -12.79
N ALA A 198 -13.25 -2.24 -11.53
CA ALA A 198 -13.31 -1.28 -10.43
C ALA A 198 -12.31 -0.12 -10.60
N ALA A 199 -11.09 -0.41 -11.06
CA ALA A 199 -10.07 0.61 -11.33
C ALA A 199 -10.38 1.50 -12.55
N LEU A 200 -11.30 1.06 -13.41
CA LEU A 200 -11.79 1.82 -14.56
C LEU A 200 -12.96 2.75 -14.21
N VAL A 201 -13.61 2.56 -13.06
CA VAL A 201 -14.68 3.47 -12.59
C VAL A 201 -14.00 4.67 -11.93
N PRO A 202 -14.17 5.89 -12.45
CA PRO A 202 -13.58 7.06 -11.81
C PRO A 202 -14.37 7.38 -10.53
N ASP A 203 -13.66 7.46 -9.40
CA ASP A 203 -14.25 7.69 -8.08
C ASP A 203 -14.96 9.06 -7.96
N ASP A 204 -14.64 9.99 -8.88
CA ASP A 204 -15.00 11.39 -8.82
C ASP A 204 -16.00 11.84 -9.90
N ILE A 205 -16.60 10.94 -10.69
CA ILE A 205 -17.59 11.34 -11.72
C ILE A 205 -19.00 11.45 -11.12
N PRO A 206 -19.60 12.66 -11.04
CA PRO A 206 -21.02 12.80 -10.77
C PRO A 206 -21.83 12.23 -11.93
N GLY A 207 -22.78 11.35 -11.64
CA GLY A 207 -23.72 10.79 -12.65
C GLY A 207 -24.00 9.31 -12.50
N LEU A 208 -23.13 8.52 -11.85
CA LEU A 208 -23.38 7.08 -11.64
C LEU A 208 -24.65 6.84 -10.81
N GLY A 209 -24.84 7.63 -9.75
CA GLY A 209 -26.05 7.58 -8.94
C GLY A 209 -27.31 8.01 -9.69
N GLU A 210 -27.18 8.92 -10.66
CA GLU A 210 -28.30 9.39 -11.51
C GLU A 210 -28.68 8.32 -12.53
N TYR A 211 -27.70 7.74 -13.25
CA TYR A 211 -27.90 6.60 -14.13
C TYR A 211 -28.56 5.41 -13.42
N LEU A 212 -28.11 5.06 -12.20
CA LEU A 212 -28.72 3.98 -11.43
C LEU A 212 -30.14 4.30 -10.98
N ARG A 213 -30.46 5.56 -10.70
CA ARG A 213 -31.84 6.00 -10.41
C ARG A 213 -32.72 5.96 -11.65
N GLU A 214 -32.22 6.38 -12.81
CA GLU A 214 -32.92 6.25 -14.10
C GLU A 214 -33.23 4.78 -14.42
N LEU A 215 -32.26 3.89 -14.22
CA LEU A 215 -32.43 2.45 -14.43
C LEU A 215 -33.50 1.85 -13.49
N ALA A 216 -33.61 2.38 -12.28
CA ALA A 216 -34.57 1.95 -11.26
C ALA A 216 -36.02 2.39 -11.55
N GLY A 217 -36.21 3.28 -12.53
CA GLY A 217 -37.51 3.81 -12.95
C GLY A 217 -38.30 4.41 -11.78
N ALA A 218 -39.53 3.92 -11.57
CA ALA A 218 -40.47 4.46 -10.58
C ALA A 218 -40.00 4.39 -9.11
N SER A 219 -38.95 3.61 -8.80
CA SER A 219 -38.44 3.47 -7.44
C SER A 219 -37.40 4.53 -7.04
N ASP A 220 -36.90 5.33 -8.01
CA ASP A 220 -35.90 6.40 -7.83
C ASP A 220 -34.77 6.05 -6.83
N SER A 221 -34.27 4.82 -6.93
CA SER A 221 -33.38 4.24 -5.93
C SER A 221 -32.15 3.64 -6.58
N ILE A 222 -30.97 4.12 -6.17
CA ILE A 222 -29.67 3.59 -6.58
C ILE A 222 -29.58 2.08 -6.30
N ALA A 223 -30.09 1.63 -5.15
CA ALA A 223 -30.07 0.23 -4.76
C ALA A 223 -30.97 -0.63 -5.67
N ALA A 224 -32.12 -0.10 -6.08
CA ALA A 224 -33.02 -0.79 -7.02
C ALA A 224 -32.42 -0.85 -8.43
N GLY A 225 -31.76 0.22 -8.90
CA GLY A 225 -30.99 0.22 -10.15
C GLY A 225 -29.87 -0.80 -10.13
N LEU A 226 -29.08 -0.85 -9.05
CA LEU A 226 -28.04 -1.86 -8.88
C LEU A 226 -28.59 -3.28 -8.90
N ALA A 227 -29.74 -3.53 -8.28
CA ALA A 227 -30.37 -4.84 -8.27
C ALA A 227 -30.76 -5.33 -9.68
N LEU A 228 -31.10 -4.41 -10.60
CA LEU A 228 -31.44 -4.74 -11.99
C LEU A 228 -30.21 -5.11 -12.84
N LEU A 229 -29.02 -4.69 -12.43
CA LEU A 229 -27.76 -5.04 -13.09
C LEU A 229 -27.23 -6.41 -12.63
N ILE A 230 -27.67 -6.91 -11.48
CA ILE A 230 -27.23 -8.20 -10.91
C ILE A 230 -28.18 -9.31 -11.37
N PRO A 231 -27.72 -10.28 -12.18
CA PRO A 231 -28.57 -11.36 -12.67
C PRO A 231 -28.98 -12.27 -11.52
N GLN A 232 -30.25 -12.65 -11.50
CA GLN A 232 -30.74 -13.64 -10.56
C GLN A 232 -30.25 -15.05 -10.94
N ARG A 233 -29.95 -15.85 -9.93
CA ARG A 233 -29.59 -17.26 -10.14
C ARG A 233 -30.79 -18.00 -10.72
N SER A 234 -30.66 -18.50 -11.93
CA SER A 234 -31.70 -19.35 -12.51
C SER A 234 -31.79 -20.68 -11.73
N PRO A 235 -32.99 -21.28 -11.60
CA PRO A 235 -33.15 -22.61 -11.00
C PRO A 235 -32.29 -23.69 -11.69
N LEU A 236 -31.94 -23.48 -12.96
CA LEU A 236 -31.05 -24.36 -13.74
C LEU A 236 -29.59 -24.27 -13.28
N PHE A 237 -29.12 -23.08 -12.89
CA PHE A 237 -27.77 -22.88 -12.35
C PHE A 237 -27.57 -23.62 -11.02
N THR A 238 -28.57 -23.60 -10.15
CA THR A 238 -28.56 -24.32 -8.85
C THR A 238 -28.49 -25.85 -9.04
N ARG A 239 -29.19 -26.38 -10.05
CA ARG A 239 -29.16 -27.83 -10.37
C ARG A 239 -27.82 -28.30 -10.91
N ARG A 240 -27.12 -27.48 -11.71
CA ARG A 240 -25.80 -27.83 -12.29
C ARG A 240 -24.73 -28.01 -11.21
N ARG A 241 -24.76 -27.17 -10.16
CA ARG A 241 -23.84 -27.23 -9.01
C ARG A 241 -24.15 -28.37 -8.04
N ALA A 242 -25.44 -28.65 -7.80
CA ALA A 242 -25.87 -29.76 -6.95
C ALA A 242 -25.53 -31.14 -7.55
N ALA A 243 -25.42 -31.25 -8.88
CA ALA A 243 -25.11 -32.50 -9.57
C ALA A 243 -23.62 -32.91 -9.54
N GLY A 244 -22.75 -32.21 -8.79
CA GLY A 244 -21.38 -32.64 -8.51
C GLY A 244 -20.48 -32.83 -9.75
N ARG A 245 -20.78 -32.16 -10.86
CA ARG A 245 -20.05 -32.31 -12.15
C ARG A 245 -18.96 -31.27 -12.41
N ASP A 246 -18.54 -30.53 -11.39
CA ASP A 246 -17.28 -29.81 -11.46
C ASP A 246 -16.18 -30.70 -10.89
N ARG A 247 -15.31 -31.22 -11.77
CA ARG A 247 -14.00 -31.72 -11.34
C ARG A 247 -13.32 -30.56 -10.61
N PRO A 248 -12.73 -30.78 -9.42
CA PRO A 248 -11.88 -29.77 -8.79
C PRO A 248 -10.66 -29.59 -9.69
N CYS A 249 -10.72 -28.62 -10.59
CA CYS A 249 -9.55 -28.12 -11.29
C CYS A 249 -8.67 -27.44 -10.25
N ALA A 250 -7.70 -28.23 -9.77
CA ALA A 250 -6.41 -27.85 -9.20
C ALA A 250 -6.38 -26.47 -8.54
N GLN A 251 -6.66 -26.43 -7.24
CA GLN A 251 -6.11 -25.40 -6.37
C GLN A 251 -4.57 -25.52 -6.41
N PRO A 252 -3.80 -24.49 -6.79
CA PRO A 252 -2.42 -24.42 -6.35
C PRO A 252 -2.45 -23.79 -4.95
N GLY A 253 -2.20 -24.59 -3.90
CA GLY A 253 -1.91 -24.04 -2.58
C GLY A 253 -2.55 -24.70 -1.35
N GLY A 254 -3.26 -25.83 -1.48
CA GLY A 254 -3.69 -26.60 -0.32
C GLY A 254 -2.69 -27.69 0.05
N VAL A 255 -1.75 -27.41 0.95
CA VAL A 255 -0.96 -28.47 1.59
C VAL A 255 -1.87 -29.15 2.62
N GLU A 256 -2.45 -30.30 2.26
CA GLU A 256 -2.96 -31.25 3.26
C GLU A 256 -1.76 -31.95 3.89
N VAL A 257 -1.31 -31.44 5.05
CA VAL A 257 -0.42 -32.19 5.93
C VAL A 257 -1.25 -33.30 6.56
N TYR A 258 -1.13 -34.51 6.02
CA TYR A 258 -1.58 -35.70 6.72
C TYR A 258 -0.64 -35.94 7.91
N ALA A 259 -1.13 -35.68 9.12
CA ALA A 259 -0.54 -36.23 10.32
C ALA A 259 -0.74 -37.75 10.31
N GLN A 260 0.35 -38.50 10.19
CA GLN A 260 0.40 -39.89 10.62
C GLN A 260 1.28 -39.98 11.87
N ARG A 261 0.79 -40.84 12.78
CA ARG A 261 1.21 -41.04 14.16
C ARG A 261 2.67 -41.45 14.32
#